data_AF-A0A8X8WN01-F1
#
_entry.id   AF-A0A8X8WN01-F1
#
_cell.length_a   1.000
_cell.length_b   1.000
_cell.length_c   1.000
_cell.angle_alpha   90.00
_cell.angle_beta   90.00
_cell.angle_gamma   90.00
#
_symmetry.space_group_name_H-M   'P 1'
#
loop_
_entity.id
_entity.type
_entity.pdbx_description
1 polymer ?
#
loop_
_entity_poly.entity_id
_entity_poly.type
_entity_poly.pdbx_seq_one_letter_code
_entity_poly.pdbx_strand_id
1 'polypeptide(L)' 'MMESENSLMMQVIIPLAKIKRAVESENVKNPRQKYVEIVTEDNFEFWFMGFLNHQRTLTHLQQAIILYLVLGCKK' A
#
# COMPACT_ATOMS: atom_id res chain seq x y z
N MET A 1 -28.34 -26.69 9.62
CA MET A 1 -27.37 -26.34 10.68
C MET A 1 -25.97 -26.58 10.15
N MET A 2 -25.39 -25.53 9.59
CA MET A 2 -23.96 -25.27 9.60
C MET A 2 -23.90 -23.74 9.58
N GLU A 3 -24.04 -23.14 10.76
CA GLU A 3 -23.54 -21.79 10.93
C GLU A 3 -22.02 -21.91 10.81
N SER A 4 -21.41 -21.28 9.83
CA SER A 4 -19.97 -21.06 9.86
C SER A 4 -19.68 -19.65 9.36
N GLU A 5 -19.88 -18.75 10.31
CA GLU A 5 -19.01 -17.60 10.58
C GLU A 5 -18.86 -16.57 9.47
N ASN A 6 -19.47 -15.40 9.70
CA ASN A 6 -19.03 -14.09 9.27
C ASN A 6 -17.84 -14.10 8.30
N SER A 7 -18.11 -13.92 7.01
CA SER A 7 -17.10 -13.47 6.06
C SER A 7 -16.63 -12.10 6.50
N LEU A 8 -15.69 -12.05 7.44
CA LEU A 8 -15.08 -10.82 7.93
C LEU A 8 -14.15 -10.33 6.82
N MET A 9 -14.72 -9.56 5.90
CA MET A 9 -13.97 -8.84 4.87
C MET A 9 -12.98 -7.90 5.56
N MET A 10 -11.70 -8.28 5.55
CA MET A 10 -10.64 -7.45 6.10
C MET A 10 -10.33 -6.31 5.14
N GLN A 11 -10.93 -5.15 5.39
CA GLN A 11 -10.61 -3.93 4.67
C GLN A 11 -9.55 -3.13 5.43
N VAL A 12 -8.47 -2.75 4.74
CA VAL A 12 -7.44 -1.85 5.27
C VAL A 12 -7.59 -0.49 4.61
N ILE A 13 -7.73 0.57 5.41
CA ILE A 13 -7.77 1.96 4.94
C ILE A 13 -6.55 2.67 5.54
N ILE A 14 -5.62 3.10 4.67
CA ILE A 14 -4.44 3.86 5.07
C ILE A 14 -4.64 5.31 4.62
N PRO A 15 -4.86 6.26 5.54
CA PRO A 15 -4.93 7.67 5.17
C PRO A 15 -3.62 8.14 4.56
N LEU A 16 -3.66 8.89 3.45
CA LEU A 16 -2.46 9.47 2.82
C LEU A 16 -1.62 10.29 3.82
N ALA A 17 -2.28 10.94 4.78
CA ALA A 17 -1.66 11.68 5.88
C ALA A 17 -0.76 10.87 6.79
N LYS A 18 -0.98 9.55 6.86
CA LYS A 18 -0.17 8.64 7.66
C LYS A 18 0.92 7.97 6.84
N ILE A 19 0.94 8.11 5.51
CA ILE A 19 1.92 7.44 4.67
C ILE A 19 3.21 8.25 4.66
N LYS A 20 4.28 7.62 5.14
CA LYS A 20 5.63 8.17 5.11
C LYS A 20 6.29 7.96 3.75
N ARG A 21 6.17 6.75 3.19
CA ARG A 21 6.69 6.40 1.86
C ARG A 21 5.99 5.20 1.26
N ALA A 22 6.05 5.10 -0.07
CA ALA A 22 5.77 3.88 -0.82
C ALA A 22 7.00 3.55 -1.67
N VAL A 23 7.57 2.36 -1.51
CA VAL A 23 8.80 1.93 -2.20
C VAL A 23 8.61 0.56 -2.86
N GLU A 24 9.37 0.32 -3.92
CA GLU A 24 9.50 -1.02 -4.47
C GLU A 24 10.34 -1.89 -3.53
N SER A 25 9.92 -3.14 -3.37
CA SER A 25 10.74 -4.18 -2.76
C SER A 25 10.59 -5.46 -3.58
N GLU A 26 11.55 -6.37 -3.47
CA GLU A 26 11.54 -7.66 -4.16
C GLU A 26 11.85 -8.81 -3.20
N ASN A 27 11.39 -10.01 -3.55
CA ASN A 27 11.74 -11.20 -2.78
C ASN A 27 13.18 -11.60 -3.09
N VAL A 28 14.03 -11.68 -2.06
CA VAL A 28 15.44 -12.09 -2.21
C VAL A 28 15.59 -13.45 -2.88
N LYS A 29 14.68 -14.40 -2.60
CA LYS A 29 14.69 -15.75 -3.18
C LYS A 29 14.02 -15.80 -4.56
N ASN A 30 13.16 -14.83 -4.89
CA ASN A 30 12.45 -14.77 -6.16
C ASN A 30 12.25 -13.31 -6.63
N PRO A 31 13.24 -12.70 -7.30
CA PRO A 31 13.18 -11.31 -7.73
C PRO A 31 12.02 -10.95 -8.68
N ARG A 32 11.36 -11.96 -9.27
CA ARG A 32 10.15 -11.74 -10.08
C ARG A 32 8.94 -11.37 -9.23
N GLN A 33 8.94 -11.72 -7.95
CA GLN A 33 7.94 -11.27 -7.00
C GLN A 33 8.30 -9.88 -6.51
N LYS A 34 7.62 -8.90 -7.09
CA LYS A 34 7.74 -7.49 -6.73
C LYS A 34 6.60 -7.08 -5.80
N TYR A 35 6.96 -6.27 -4.83
CA TYR A 35 6.08 -5.75 -3.79
C TYR A 35 6.05 -4.23 -3.87
N VAL A 36 4.97 -3.66 -3.37
CA VAL A 36 4.95 -2.25 -2.95
C VAL A 36 4.87 -2.26 -1.44
N GLU A 37 5.91 -1.76 -0.79
CA GLU A 37 5.97 -1.54 0.64
C GLU A 37 5.45 -0.13 0.92
N ILE A 38 4.38 -0.03 1.72
CA ILE A 38 3.88 1.23 2.27
C ILE A 38 4.27 1.29 3.74
N VAL A 39 5.04 2.31 4.10
CA VAL A 39 5.43 2.57 5.48
C VAL A 39 4.69 3.78 5.98
N THR A 40 4.10 3.65 7.15
CA THR A 40 3.40 4.75 7.82
C THR A 40 4.32 5.52 8.77
N GLU A 41 3.89 6.71 9.19
CA GLU A 41 4.64 7.55 10.15
C GLU A 41 4.82 6.88 11.52
N ASP A 42 3.89 6.01 11.92
CA ASP A 42 3.96 5.14 13.10
C ASP A 42 4.71 3.82 12.87
N ASN A 43 5.43 3.70 11.74
CA ASN A 43 6.27 2.57 11.35
C ASN A 43 5.53 1.24 11.15
N PHE A 44 4.23 1.26 10.83
CA PHE A 44 3.59 0.06 10.29
C PHE A 44 4.00 -0.13 8.83
N GLU A 45 4.25 -1.38 8.46
CA GLU A 45 4.64 -1.78 7.12
C GLU A 45 3.52 -2.62 6.48
N PHE A 46 3.05 -2.17 5.33
CA PHE A 46 2.05 -2.88 4.53
C PHE A 46 2.66 -3.31 3.21
N TRP A 47 2.58 -4.61 2.92
CA TRP A 47 3.19 -5.23 1.75
C TRP A 47 2.11 -5.64 0.76
N PHE A 48 2.05 -4.94 -0.38
CA PHE A 48 1.10 -5.23 -1.44
C PHE A 48 1.77 -5.98 -2.59
N MET A 49 1.07 -6.98 -3.14
CA MET A 49 1.49 -7.80 -4.27
C MET A 49 0.36 -7.89 -5.31
N GLY A 50 0.62 -8.58 -6.42
CA GLY A 50 -0.43 -8.95 -7.38
C GLY A 50 -0.80 -7.83 -8.35
N PHE A 51 0.07 -6.84 -8.53
CA PHE A 51 -0.14 -5.77 -9.49
C PHE A 51 0.01 -6.27 -10.92
N LEU A 52 -0.98 -5.98 -11.77
CA LEU A 52 -0.89 -6.23 -13.23
C LEU A 52 0.24 -5.41 -13.87
N ASN A 53 0.43 -4.17 -13.42
CA ASN A 53 1.52 -3.31 -13.85
C ASN A 53 2.16 -2.63 -12.64
N HIS A 54 3.07 -3.35 -11.99
CA HIS A 54 3.74 -2.94 -10.75
C HIS A 54 4.34 -1.53 -10.86
N GLN A 55 5.14 -1.25 -11.89
CA GLN A 55 5.82 0.05 -12.03
C GLN A 55 4.83 1.21 -12.16
N ARG A 56 3.81 1.06 -13.02
CA ARG A 56 2.80 2.13 -13.18
C ARG A 56 2.04 2.33 -11.88
N THR A 57 1.64 1.27 -11.18
CA THR A 57 0.92 1.41 -9.91
C THR A 57 1.76 2.12 -8.85
N LEU A 58 3.04 1.78 -8.71
CA LEU A 58 3.95 2.44 -7.79
C LEU A 58 4.07 3.94 -8.11
N THR A 59 4.27 4.31 -9.38
CA THR A 59 4.35 5.71 -9.80
C THR A 59 3.09 6.50 -9.41
N HIS A 60 1.89 5.94 -9.63
CA HIS A 60 0.65 6.62 -9.26
C HIS A 60 0.47 6.77 -7.75
N LEU A 61 0.85 5.74 -6.96
CA LEU A 61 0.82 5.81 -5.49
C LEU A 61 1.74 6.91 -4.97
N GLN A 62 2.99 6.95 -5.45
CA GLN A 62 3.97 7.97 -5.07
C GLN A 62 3.49 9.37 -5.47
N GLN A 63 2.92 9.54 -6.66
CA GLN A 63 2.33 10.82 -7.07
C GLN A 63 1.20 11.28 -6.15
N ALA A 64 0.29 10.39 -5.73
CA ALA A 64 -0.79 10.74 -4.82
C ALA A 64 -0.26 11.17 -3.43
N ILE A 65 0.76 10.46 -2.92
CA ILE A 65 1.42 10.81 -1.66
C ILE A 65 2.11 12.17 -1.78
N ILE A 66 2.91 12.38 -2.83
CA ILE A 66 3.61 13.66 -3.07
C ILE A 66 2.60 14.79 -3.23
N LEU A 67 1.54 14.60 -4.02
CA LEU A 67 0.50 15.60 -4.23
C LEU A 67 -0.14 16.01 -2.91
N TYR A 68 -0.44 15.04 -2.04
CA TYR A 68 -0.95 15.30 -0.71
C TYR A 68 0.03 16.11 0.14
N LEU A 69 1.32 15.72 0.17
CA LEU A 69 2.36 16.38 0.96
C LEU A 69 2.67 17.81 0.46
N VAL A 70 2.68 18.03 -0.85
CA VAL A 70 3.03 19.31 -1.48
C VAL A 70 1.87 20.29 -1.47
N LEU A 71 0.66 19.83 -1.82
CA LEU A 71 -0.49 20.73 -1.91
C LEU A 71 -1.19 20.96 -0.57
N GLY A 72 -0.93 20.11 0.43
CA GLY A 72 -1.42 20.31 1.80
C GLY A 72 -2.92 20.56 1.87
N CYS A 73 -3.73 20.02 0.94
CA CYS A 73 -5.18 20.18 0.92
C CYS A 73 -5.80 19.48 2.13
N LYS A 74 -5.72 20.16 3.28
CA LYS A 74 -6.66 20.07 4.38
C LYS A 74 -8.02 20.43 3.81
N LYS A 75 -8.79 19.44 3.40
CA LYS A 75 -10.24 19.60 3.36
C LYS A 75 -10.75 19.74 4.79
#